data_AF-G4CIZ5-F1
#
_entry.id   AF-G4CIZ5-F1
#
_cell.length_a   1.000
_cell.length_b   1.000
_cell.length_c   1.000
_cell.angle_alpha   90.00
_cell.angle_beta   90.00
_cell.angle_gamma   90.00
#
_symmetry.space_group_name_H-M   'P 1'
#
loop_
_entity.id
_entity.type
_entity.pdbx_description
1 polymer ?
#
loop_
_entity_poly.entity_id
_entity_poly.type
_entity_poly.pdbx_seq_one_letter_code
_entity_poly.pdbx_strand_id
1 'polypeptide(L)'
;MVVQPIQTYYAHSAENQPYEYWQTMRSHAHNVGDTAAEFAAFFGAQEMARYTGQLHDLGKYTPEFNRRLHGGPSVDHATAGAKIAFERWGLQGRLMAFCIAGHHAGLANGDGEGDNRRTLTQRLAVPFGTGIHDIPKLDEVWRQEIQLPEKLPMPGVKFGVADSADKYAKSFR
;
A
#
# COMPACT_ATOMS: atom_id res chain seq x y z
N MET A 1 -0.69 -17.90 -31.84
CA MET A 1 -0.44 -17.17 -30.58
C MET A 1 -1.74 -17.17 -29.79
N VAL A 2 -1.80 -17.84 -28.64
CA VAL A 2 -2.96 -17.71 -27.75
C VAL A 2 -2.73 -16.44 -26.95
N VAL A 3 -3.48 -15.39 -27.25
CA VAL A 3 -3.63 -14.24 -26.34
C VAL A 3 -4.33 -14.79 -25.10
N GLN A 4 -3.60 -14.90 -23.99
CA GLN A 4 -4.26 -15.19 -22.72
C GLN A 4 -5.20 -14.03 -22.39
N PRO A 5 -6.46 -14.29 -22.02
CA PRO A 5 -7.34 -13.22 -21.57
C PRO A 5 -6.69 -12.54 -20.36
N ILE A 6 -6.60 -11.21 -20.39
CA ILE A 6 -6.06 -10.44 -19.26
C ILE A 6 -7.04 -10.64 -18.10
N GLN A 7 -6.61 -11.36 -17.06
CA GLN A 7 -7.37 -11.51 -15.83
C GLN A 7 -7.62 -10.12 -15.24
N THR A 8 -8.89 -9.73 -15.15
CA THR A 8 -9.27 -8.46 -14.53
C THR A 8 -9.51 -8.69 -13.04
N TYR A 9 -8.92 -7.83 -12.20
CA TYR A 9 -9.16 -7.80 -10.77
C TYR A 9 -9.99 -6.58 -10.38
N TYR A 10 -10.76 -6.69 -9.30
CA TYR A 10 -11.64 -5.64 -8.80
C TYR A 10 -11.26 -5.26 -7.37
N ALA A 11 -11.32 -3.96 -7.07
CA ALA A 11 -11.10 -3.42 -5.73
C ALA A 11 -12.39 -3.41 -4.91
N HIS A 12 -13.51 -3.12 -5.58
CA HIS A 12 -14.83 -2.97 -4.99
C HIS A 12 -15.89 -3.58 -5.91
N SER A 13 -16.85 -4.29 -5.30
CA SER A 13 -18.06 -4.75 -5.96
C SER A 13 -19.16 -3.68 -5.90
N ALA A 14 -20.04 -3.70 -6.89
CA ALA A 14 -21.29 -2.93 -6.85
C ALA A 14 -22.44 -3.91 -6.56
N GLU A 15 -23.15 -3.67 -5.46
CA GLU A 15 -24.19 -4.57 -4.97
C GLU A 15 -25.33 -4.72 -5.99
N ASN A 16 -25.68 -5.97 -6.32
CA ASN A 16 -26.71 -6.32 -7.31
C ASN A 16 -26.49 -5.73 -8.71
N GLN A 17 -25.25 -5.37 -9.05
CA GLN A 17 -24.88 -4.83 -10.36
C GLN A 17 -23.92 -5.76 -11.11
N PRO A 18 -23.96 -5.78 -12.45
CA PRO A 18 -22.97 -6.49 -13.26
C PRO A 18 -21.55 -5.92 -13.11
N TYR A 19 -20.54 -6.70 -13.51
CA TYR A 19 -19.12 -6.35 -13.38
C TYR A 19 -18.72 -5.02 -14.04
N GLU A 20 -19.48 -4.53 -15.01
CA GLU A 20 -19.26 -3.22 -15.64
C GLU A 20 -19.36 -2.04 -14.66
N TYR A 21 -20.07 -2.23 -13.54
CA TYR A 21 -20.17 -1.24 -12.46
C TYR A 21 -19.18 -1.48 -11.32
N TRP A 22 -18.43 -2.59 -11.35
CA TRP A 22 -17.43 -2.88 -10.34
C TRP A 22 -16.17 -2.06 -10.61
N GLN A 23 -15.53 -1.60 -9.54
CA GLN A 23 -14.31 -0.81 -9.67
C GLN A 23 -13.11 -1.73 -9.86
N THR A 24 -12.42 -1.61 -11.00
CA THR A 24 -11.22 -2.40 -11.28
C THR A 24 -10.06 -2.01 -10.36
N MET A 25 -9.16 -2.96 -10.09
CA MET A 25 -7.95 -2.70 -9.31
C MET A 25 -7.08 -1.60 -9.91
N ARG A 26 -6.88 -1.61 -11.23
CA ARG A 26 -6.21 -0.53 -11.96
C ARG A 26 -6.81 0.84 -11.62
N SER A 27 -8.11 1.00 -11.84
CA SER A 27 -8.76 2.31 -11.63
C SER A 27 -8.66 2.76 -10.17
N HIS A 28 -8.86 1.85 -9.22
CA HIS A 28 -8.74 2.13 -7.79
C HIS A 28 -7.33 2.56 -7.40
N ALA A 29 -6.32 1.77 -7.76
CA ALA A 29 -4.93 2.04 -7.41
C ALA A 29 -4.47 3.40 -7.96
N HIS A 30 -4.79 3.71 -9.22
CA HIS A 30 -4.41 4.98 -9.85
C HIS A 30 -5.17 6.16 -9.23
N ASN A 31 -6.49 6.07 -9.04
CA ASN A 31 -7.26 7.17 -8.44
C ASN A 31 -6.81 7.48 -6.99
N VAL A 32 -6.56 6.44 -6.18
CA VAL A 32 -6.05 6.61 -4.81
C VAL A 32 -4.64 7.17 -4.83
N GLY A 33 -3.78 6.69 -5.74
CA GLY A 33 -2.44 7.22 -5.93
C GLY A 33 -2.43 8.70 -6.33
N ASP A 34 -3.25 9.09 -7.30
CA ASP A 34 -3.38 10.47 -7.77
C ASP A 34 -3.84 11.39 -6.64
N THR A 35 -4.91 11.00 -5.94
CA THR A 35 -5.44 11.76 -4.80
C THR A 35 -4.40 11.90 -3.67
N ALA A 36 -3.68 10.82 -3.36
CA ALA A 36 -2.62 10.85 -2.34
C ALA A 36 -1.46 11.78 -2.75
N ALA A 37 -1.08 11.76 -4.03
CA ALA A 37 -0.06 12.64 -4.57
C ALA A 37 -0.45 14.11 -4.47
N GLU A 38 -1.71 14.45 -4.77
CA GLU A 38 -2.25 15.81 -4.64
C GLU A 38 -2.16 16.31 -3.19
N PHE A 39 -2.58 15.49 -2.22
CA PHE A 39 -2.46 15.86 -0.79
C PHE A 39 -1.01 16.01 -0.33
N ALA A 40 -0.08 15.24 -0.92
CA ALA A 40 1.32 15.29 -0.58
C ALA A 40 2.10 16.43 -1.29
N ALA A 41 1.45 17.16 -2.20
CA ALA A 41 2.10 18.20 -3.01
C ALA A 41 2.73 19.30 -2.16
N PHE A 42 2.06 19.71 -1.07
CA PHE A 42 2.58 20.71 -0.15
C PHE A 42 3.92 20.30 0.50
N PHE A 43 4.11 19.00 0.73
CA PHE A 43 5.30 18.44 1.36
C PHE A 43 6.41 18.08 0.35
N GLY A 44 6.15 18.28 -0.96
CA GLY A 44 7.05 17.81 -2.01
C GLY A 44 7.16 16.29 -2.08
N ALA A 45 6.20 15.55 -1.52
CA ALA A 45 6.24 14.09 -1.35
C ALA A 45 5.28 13.34 -2.30
N GLN A 46 4.90 13.97 -3.42
CA GLN A 46 3.88 13.45 -4.36
C GLN A 46 4.14 12.02 -4.79
N GLU A 47 5.38 11.71 -5.24
CA GLU A 47 5.70 10.38 -5.76
C GLU A 47 5.67 9.31 -4.66
N MET A 48 6.18 9.61 -3.47
CA MET A 48 6.07 8.69 -2.34
C MET A 48 4.61 8.40 -1.99
N ALA A 49 3.76 9.43 -1.96
CA ALA A 49 2.34 9.28 -1.67
C ALA A 49 1.59 8.54 -2.78
N ARG A 50 1.91 8.82 -4.05
CA ARG A 50 1.37 8.14 -5.23
C ARG A 50 1.55 6.63 -5.14
N TYR A 51 2.78 6.17 -4.94
CA TYR A 51 3.06 4.74 -4.88
C TYR A 51 2.62 4.11 -3.57
N THR A 52 2.53 4.88 -2.48
CA THR A 52 1.86 4.40 -1.25
C THR A 52 0.39 4.11 -1.53
N GLY A 53 -0.31 5.03 -2.21
CA GLY A 53 -1.71 4.87 -2.61
C GLY A 53 -1.92 3.73 -3.61
N GLN A 54 -1.08 3.61 -4.64
CA GLN A 54 -1.19 2.52 -5.62
C GLN A 54 -0.94 1.14 -5.01
N LEU A 55 -0.04 1.05 -4.02
CA LEU A 55 0.32 -0.23 -3.39
C LEU A 55 -0.56 -0.60 -2.21
N HIS A 56 -1.40 0.30 -1.68
CA HIS A 56 -2.08 0.05 -0.40
C HIS A 56 -2.88 -1.26 -0.44
N ASP A 57 -3.67 -1.46 -1.48
CA ASP A 57 -4.57 -2.60 -1.67
C ASP A 57 -3.97 -3.71 -2.54
N LEU A 58 -2.65 -3.77 -2.71
CA LEU A 58 -2.03 -4.67 -3.70
C LEU A 58 -2.37 -6.16 -3.46
N GLY A 59 -2.65 -6.58 -2.23
CA GLY A 59 -3.06 -7.95 -1.93
C GLY A 59 -4.43 -8.36 -2.52
N LYS A 60 -5.16 -7.42 -3.13
CA LYS A 60 -6.41 -7.71 -3.86
C LYS A 60 -6.20 -8.36 -5.23
N TYR A 61 -4.98 -8.35 -5.79
CA TYR A 61 -4.63 -9.09 -7.01
C TYR A 61 -4.46 -10.60 -6.73
N THR A 62 -5.50 -11.22 -6.15
CA THR A 62 -5.49 -12.61 -5.71
C THR A 62 -6.86 -13.26 -5.94
N PRO A 63 -6.92 -14.54 -6.34
CA PRO A 63 -8.19 -15.27 -6.39
C PRO A 63 -8.93 -15.29 -5.04
N GLU A 64 -8.20 -15.30 -3.93
CA GLU A 64 -8.68 -15.22 -2.57
C GLU A 64 -9.51 -13.96 -2.33
N PHE A 65 -8.98 -12.80 -2.72
CA PHE A 65 -9.72 -11.54 -2.58
C PHE A 65 -10.93 -11.48 -3.52
N ASN A 66 -10.83 -12.04 -4.73
CA ASN A 66 -12.00 -12.14 -5.60
C ASN A 66 -13.12 -12.96 -4.94
N ARG A 67 -12.81 -14.07 -4.25
CA ARG A 67 -13.81 -14.81 -3.45
C ARG A 67 -14.42 -13.94 -2.35
N ARG A 68 -13.63 -13.09 -1.69
CA ARG A 68 -14.12 -12.14 -0.68
C ARG A 68 -15.17 -11.16 -1.23
N LEU A 69 -15.00 -10.68 -2.47
CA LEU A 69 -15.99 -9.82 -3.14
C LEU A 69 -17.34 -10.52 -3.37
N HIS A 70 -17.34 -11.85 -3.44
CA HIS A 70 -18.54 -12.69 -3.61
C HIS A 70 -19.05 -13.26 -2.28
N GLY A 71 -18.74 -12.62 -1.14
CA GLY A 71 -19.20 -13.03 0.19
C GLY A 71 -18.33 -14.08 0.88
N GLY A 72 -17.16 -14.40 0.32
CA GLY A 72 -16.18 -15.26 0.96
C GLY A 72 -15.50 -14.64 2.20
N PRO A 73 -14.61 -15.40 2.87
CA PRO A 73 -13.94 -14.95 4.08
C PRO A 73 -13.01 -13.75 3.82
N SER A 74 -12.72 -12.98 4.87
CA SER A 74 -11.74 -11.89 4.81
C SER A 74 -10.33 -12.41 4.51
N VAL A 75 -9.54 -11.62 3.78
CA VAL A 75 -8.18 -11.94 3.35
C VAL A 75 -7.30 -10.74 3.64
N ASP A 76 -6.10 -10.97 4.16
CA ASP A 76 -5.11 -9.90 4.32
C ASP A 76 -4.67 -9.40 2.94
N HIS A 77 -5.08 -8.17 2.61
CA HIS A 77 -4.73 -7.51 1.36
C HIS A 77 -3.77 -6.32 1.55
N ALA A 78 -3.43 -5.99 2.79
CA ALA A 78 -2.58 -4.85 3.11
C ALA A 78 -1.10 -5.20 3.16
N THR A 79 -0.76 -6.41 3.60
CA THR A 79 0.63 -6.78 3.85
C THR A 79 1.46 -6.90 2.56
N ALA A 80 0.85 -7.34 1.45
CA ALA A 80 1.57 -7.54 0.19
C ALA A 80 2.20 -6.24 -0.36
N GLY A 81 1.43 -5.14 -0.36
CA GLY A 81 1.93 -3.83 -0.80
C GLY A 81 3.03 -3.28 0.10
N ALA A 82 2.91 -3.47 1.42
CA ALA A 82 3.93 -3.06 2.37
C ALA A 82 5.26 -3.78 2.15
N LYS A 83 5.22 -5.09 1.89
CA LYS A 83 6.42 -5.89 1.57
C LYS A 83 7.11 -5.39 0.31
N ILE A 84 6.34 -5.21 -0.78
CA ILE A 84 6.88 -4.75 -2.06
C ILE A 84 7.48 -3.35 -1.94
N ALA A 85 6.83 -2.42 -1.23
CA ALA A 85 7.38 -1.09 -0.99
C ALA A 85 8.70 -1.14 -0.23
N PHE A 86 8.76 -1.93 0.85
CA PHE A 86 9.96 -2.11 1.67
C PHE A 86 11.13 -2.69 0.86
N GLU A 87 10.88 -3.76 0.10
CA GLU A 87 11.88 -4.41 -0.74
C GLU A 87 12.37 -3.49 -1.87
N ARG A 88 11.48 -2.67 -2.45
CA ARG A 88 11.79 -1.84 -3.61
C ARG A 88 12.57 -0.57 -3.27
N TRP A 89 12.26 0.10 -2.17
CA TRP A 89 12.80 1.43 -1.86
C TRP A 89 13.44 1.58 -0.48
N GLY A 90 13.77 0.48 0.20
CA GLY A 90 14.57 0.51 1.43
C GLY A 90 13.98 1.40 2.52
N LEU A 91 14.70 2.46 2.94
CA LEU A 91 14.25 3.36 4.01
C LEU A 91 12.96 4.11 3.66
N GLN A 92 12.86 4.69 2.46
CA GLN A 92 11.61 5.29 1.98
C GLN A 92 10.50 4.24 1.93
N GLY A 93 10.84 3.05 1.43
CA GLY A 93 9.93 1.90 1.39
C GLY A 93 9.41 1.50 2.77
N ARG A 94 10.23 1.58 3.81
CA ARG A 94 9.83 1.30 5.20
C ARG A 94 8.80 2.30 5.71
N LEU A 95 8.97 3.59 5.43
CA LEU A 95 7.99 4.62 5.78
C LEU A 95 6.66 4.38 5.07
N MET A 96 6.71 4.07 3.77
CA MET A 96 5.53 3.71 2.98
C MET A 96 4.86 2.45 3.52
N ALA A 97 5.64 1.44 3.91
CA ALA A 97 5.15 0.18 4.45
C ALA A 97 4.37 0.37 5.76
N PHE A 98 4.71 1.35 6.60
CA PHE A 98 3.88 1.71 7.77
C PHE A 98 2.51 2.25 7.36
N CYS A 99 2.49 3.19 6.41
CA CYS A 99 1.23 3.74 5.89
C CYS A 99 0.38 2.65 5.24
N ILE A 100 1.00 1.78 4.42
CA ILE A 100 0.32 0.69 3.73
C ILE A 100 -0.19 -0.36 4.73
N ALA A 101 0.65 -0.87 5.62
CA ALA A 101 0.22 -1.91 6.57
C ALA A 101 -0.88 -1.43 7.54
N GLY A 102 -0.96 -0.12 7.78
CA GLY A 102 -1.89 0.50 8.69
C GLY A 102 -3.26 0.88 8.11
N HIS A 103 -3.49 0.81 6.79
CA HIS A 103 -4.69 1.44 6.20
C HIS A 103 -6.03 0.82 6.62
N HIS A 104 -6.05 -0.38 7.21
CA HIS A 104 -7.25 -0.98 7.83
C HIS A 104 -7.27 -0.97 9.36
N ALA A 105 -6.09 -0.87 9.99
CA ALA A 105 -5.94 -1.07 11.43
C ALA A 105 -5.55 0.22 12.17
N GLY A 106 -5.37 1.33 11.47
CA GLY A 106 -4.59 2.49 11.94
C GLY A 106 -3.07 2.22 11.83
N LEU A 107 -2.25 3.28 11.91
CA LEU A 107 -0.79 3.17 11.84
C LEU A 107 -0.27 2.13 12.85
N ALA A 108 0.47 1.13 12.37
CA ALA A 108 1.04 0.11 13.23
C ALA A 108 2.14 0.70 14.11
N ASN A 109 2.24 0.21 15.36
CA ASN A 109 3.37 0.56 16.24
C ASN A 109 4.69 0.12 15.57
N GLY A 110 5.69 1.01 15.60
CA GLY A 110 7.00 0.82 14.99
C GLY A 110 7.80 -0.34 15.58
N ASP A 111 7.77 -0.44 16.91
CA ASP A 111 8.55 -1.38 17.72
C ASP A 111 7.89 -1.75 19.07
N GLY A 112 6.74 -1.17 19.41
CA GLY A 112 6.03 -1.45 20.67
C GLY A 112 5.00 -2.59 20.58
N GLU A 113 4.79 -3.32 21.68
CA GLU A 113 3.71 -4.29 21.83
C GLU A 113 2.36 -3.59 21.61
N GLY A 114 1.71 -3.91 20.51
CA GLY A 114 0.37 -3.42 20.17
C GLY A 114 -0.68 -4.42 20.64
N ASP A 115 -1.73 -3.89 21.26
CA ASP A 115 -2.94 -4.57 21.72
C ASP A 115 -3.51 -5.57 20.67
N ASN A 116 -2.98 -6.79 20.65
CA ASN A 116 -3.23 -7.85 19.66
C ASN A 116 -3.03 -7.47 18.17
N ARG A 117 -2.21 -6.46 17.85
CA ARG A 117 -1.91 -6.06 16.46
C ARG A 117 -0.49 -6.45 16.05
N ARG A 118 -0.35 -7.09 14.88
CA ARG A 118 0.97 -7.42 14.31
C ARG A 118 1.80 -6.14 14.09
N THR A 119 3.04 -6.14 14.56
CA THR A 119 4.02 -5.08 14.25
C THR A 119 4.35 -5.07 12.75
N LEU A 120 4.93 -3.98 12.25
CA LEU A 120 5.39 -3.94 10.85
C LEU A 120 6.39 -5.07 10.57
N THR A 121 7.35 -5.31 11.46
CA THR A 121 8.34 -6.39 11.31
C THR A 121 7.67 -7.75 11.18
N GLN A 122 6.67 -8.05 12.01
CA GLN A 122 5.92 -9.30 11.93
C GLN A 122 5.16 -9.43 10.60
N ARG A 123 4.54 -8.35 10.12
CA ARG A 123 3.86 -8.34 8.80
C ARG A 123 4.84 -8.57 7.65
N LEU A 124 5.98 -7.89 7.66
CA LEU A 124 7.00 -8.03 6.63
C LEU A 124 7.63 -9.43 6.61
N ALA A 125 7.63 -10.15 7.74
CA ALA A 125 8.11 -11.52 7.83
C ALA A 125 7.13 -12.59 7.30
N VAL A 126 5.86 -12.25 7.07
CA VAL A 126 4.86 -13.23 6.59
C VAL A 126 5.21 -13.67 5.16
N PRO A 127 5.38 -14.98 4.88
CA PRO A 127 5.71 -15.45 3.54
C PRO A 127 4.50 -15.37 2.59
N PHE A 128 4.79 -15.26 1.30
CA PHE A 128 3.79 -15.50 0.25
C PHE A 128 3.64 -17.01 0.04
N GLY A 129 2.42 -17.52 0.02
CA GLY A 129 2.21 -18.96 -0.09
C GLY A 129 0.77 -19.43 0.04
N THR A 130 0.62 -20.70 0.39
CA THR A 130 -0.67 -21.39 0.59
C THR A 130 -0.81 -21.90 2.02
N GLY A 131 0.14 -21.60 2.91
CA GLY A 131 0.07 -21.93 4.32
C GLY A 131 -1.03 -21.14 5.03
N ILE A 132 -1.51 -21.67 6.16
CA ILE A 132 -2.61 -21.09 6.95
C ILE A 132 -2.33 -19.65 7.40
N HIS A 133 -1.05 -19.30 7.58
CA HIS A 133 -0.62 -17.97 8.02
C HIS A 133 0.04 -17.14 6.93
N ASP A 134 0.16 -17.69 5.72
CA ASP A 134 0.79 -17.03 4.59
C ASP A 134 -0.15 -15.96 4.02
N ILE A 135 0.42 -14.95 3.36
CA ILE A 135 -0.36 -14.09 2.48
C ILE A 135 -0.47 -14.73 1.09
N PRO A 136 -1.60 -14.59 0.39
CA PRO A 136 -1.76 -15.22 -0.91
C PRO A 136 -0.77 -14.67 -1.92
N LYS A 137 -0.29 -15.53 -2.83
CA LYS A 137 0.57 -15.12 -3.93
C LYS A 137 -0.19 -14.18 -4.88
N LEU A 138 0.44 -13.05 -5.21
CA LEU A 138 -0.12 -12.10 -6.17
C LEU A 138 -0.11 -12.67 -7.58
N ASP A 139 -1.14 -12.36 -8.35
CA ASP A 139 -1.12 -12.53 -9.81
C ASP A 139 -0.26 -11.44 -10.45
N GLU A 140 0.70 -11.85 -11.29
CA GLU A 140 1.70 -10.97 -11.93
C GLU A 140 1.10 -9.88 -12.82
N VAL A 141 -0.19 -9.93 -13.16
CA VAL A 141 -0.90 -8.84 -13.88
C VAL A 141 -0.76 -7.48 -13.18
N TRP A 142 -0.62 -7.44 -11.85
CA TRP A 142 -0.43 -6.18 -11.11
C TRP A 142 0.77 -5.38 -11.62
N ARG A 143 1.83 -6.06 -12.08
CA ARG A 143 3.04 -5.41 -12.61
C ARG A 143 2.81 -4.74 -13.96
N GLN A 144 1.76 -5.11 -14.69
CA GLN A 144 1.36 -4.46 -15.93
C GLN A 144 0.55 -3.20 -15.63
N GLU A 145 -0.24 -3.22 -14.56
CA GLU A 145 -1.15 -2.13 -14.17
C GLU A 145 -0.46 -1.05 -13.31
N ILE A 146 0.55 -1.42 -12.52
CA ILE A 146 1.29 -0.54 -11.62
C ILE A 146 2.79 -0.63 -11.94
N GLN A 147 3.30 0.37 -12.65
CA GLN A 147 4.72 0.46 -13.01
C GLN A 147 5.50 1.17 -11.89
N LEU A 148 6.37 0.42 -11.19
CA LEU A 148 7.14 0.97 -10.07
C LEU A 148 8.48 1.53 -10.53
N PRO A 149 8.78 2.82 -10.28
CA PRO A 149 10.06 3.41 -10.63
C PRO A 149 11.19 2.75 -9.85
N GLU A 150 12.40 2.79 -10.43
CA GLU A 150 13.60 2.27 -9.78
C GLU A 150 13.93 3.02 -8.49
N LYS A 151 13.74 4.34 -8.50
CA LYS A 151 14.03 5.22 -7.38
C LYS A 151 12.89 6.22 -7.19
N LEU A 152 12.67 6.62 -5.94
CA LEU A 152 11.76 7.71 -5.61
C LEU A 152 12.57 8.98 -5.34
N PRO A 153 12.10 10.15 -5.79
CA PRO A 153 12.70 11.41 -5.40
C PRO A 153 12.54 11.61 -3.89
N MET A 154 13.54 12.20 -3.25
CA MET A 154 13.42 12.63 -1.86
C MET A 154 12.44 13.81 -1.78
N PRO A 155 11.55 13.85 -0.77
CA PRO A 155 10.65 14.98 -0.60
C PRO A 155 11.42 16.29 -0.48
N GLY A 156 11.14 17.23 -1.39
CA GLY A 156 11.71 18.57 -1.36
C GLY A 156 11.03 19.42 -0.31
N VAL A 157 11.20 19.11 0.98
CA VAL A 157 10.64 19.93 2.05
C VAL A 157 11.35 21.28 2.05
N LYS A 158 10.72 22.29 1.46
CA LYS A 158 11.10 23.68 1.70
C LYS A 158 10.63 24.02 3.10
N PHE A 159 11.50 23.88 4.09
CA PHE A 159 11.28 24.57 5.35
C PHE A 159 11.23 26.06 4.99
N GLY A 160 10.04 26.66 5.09
CA GLY A 160 9.93 28.10 5.06
C GLY A 160 10.92 28.63 6.09
N VAL A 161 11.79 29.55 5.67
CA VAL A 161 12.69 30.24 6.59
C VAL A 161 11.79 30.95 7.61
N ALA A 162 11.61 30.30 8.76
CA ALA A 162 11.04 30.87 9.95
C ALA A 162 12.11 30.70 11.02
N ASP A 163 12.58 31.84 11.50
CA ASP A 163 13.55 32.01 12.56
C ASP A 163 13.41 31.02 13.73
N SER A 164 14.56 30.75 14.34
CA SER A 164 14.79 30.10 15.65
C SER A 164 14.93 28.57 15.68
N ALA A 165 16.09 28.11 15.20
CA ALA A 165 16.71 26.85 15.63
C ALA A 165 17.00 26.78 17.16
N ASP A 166 16.78 27.85 17.92
CA ASP A 166 17.12 27.95 19.34
C ASP A 166 16.02 27.51 20.32
N LYS A 167 14.78 27.25 19.88
CA LYS A 167 13.67 26.98 20.83
C LYS A 167 13.54 25.54 21.33
N TYR A 168 14.15 24.56 20.64
CA TYR A 168 13.96 23.13 20.99
C TYR A 168 15.18 22.45 21.61
N ALA A 169 16.30 23.16 21.79
CA ALA A 169 17.53 22.58 22.34
C ALA A 169 17.59 22.51 23.90
N LYS A 170 16.51 22.85 24.62
CA LYS A 170 16.53 22.96 26.09
C LYS A 170 15.61 22.01 26.87
N SER A 171 15.06 20.97 26.26
CA SER A 171 14.13 20.06 27.00
C SER A 171 14.55 18.60 27.09
N PHE A 172 15.82 18.28 26.84
CA PHE A 172 16.38 16.98 27.22
C PHE A 172 17.72 17.17 27.92
N ARG A 173 17.65 17.37 29.23
CA ARG A 173 18.70 17.00 30.20
C ARG A 173 18.07 16.13 31.25
#